data_AF-A0A8T2NCD5-F1
#
_entry.id   AF-A0A8T2NCD5-F1
#
_cell.length_a   1.000
_cell.length_b   1.000
_cell.length_c   1.000
_cell.angle_alpha   90.00
_cell.angle_beta   90.00
_cell.angle_gamma   90.00
#
_symmetry.space_group_name_H-M   'P 1'
#
loop_
_entity.id
_entity.type
_entity.pdbx_description
1 polymer ?
#
loop_
_entity_poly.entity_id
_entity_poly.type
_entity_poly.pdbx_seq_one_letter_code
_entity_poly.pdbx_strand_id
1 'polypeptide(L)'
;MFTYRRPNEISNTAGESFLAEGPTNEILDVYVRNTLNGRGGYPHPNNPNQEGRYPPQIPDNQVPVPQPPRRQREHNWKLVGMTDCSATCGRGKYCSIRITKWTCNSLGLRGTRHSMFHCVHRVTHNQVTDSQCDSATKPSPQEEPCNVHPCPAYWDIGEWSECSKTCGLGMQHRQVLCRQVYANRTLNVQTSRCQHLERPETTSTCQLKICSEWQIRSEWTTCSVPCGVGQKSREVRCVSNVGDFVADEECNMKMRPNDVENCDMGPCAKSWFFTDWGNQCSAECGLGVRTRSVLCLTNHVSSLPLEGCGPERPPETQVCNNGPCETRIEWFTGQWSQCSAECGIGTQQREVVCLMKSDEGFTVQPPYECSSLDRPLGQQTCQLKACGAKWFHTDWSTCSKTCEGGFRVREVRCLSDDMLPSEACEGQLRPEEQEPCSPEPCTPQIDENCRDKYFNCNVVVQARLCVYNYYKTACCASCSRVSQRQPGFRGRR
;
A
#
# COMPACT_ATOMS: atom_id res chain seq x y z
N MET A 1 25.53 -45.19 -8.98
CA MET A 1 24.77 -46.41 -9.34
C MET A 1 23.78 -46.02 -10.43
N PHE A 2 23.62 -46.81 -11.49
CA PHE A 2 22.72 -46.47 -12.60
C PHE A 2 21.37 -47.19 -12.46
N THR A 3 20.27 -46.45 -12.58
CA THR A 3 18.91 -46.97 -12.49
C THR A 3 18.20 -46.73 -13.82
N TYR A 4 17.75 -47.82 -14.45
CA TYR A 4 17.01 -47.79 -15.70
C TYR A 4 15.50 -47.89 -15.43
N ARG A 5 14.69 -47.03 -16.05
CA ARG A 5 13.24 -47.00 -15.89
C ARG A 5 12.55 -47.00 -17.25
N ARG A 6 11.74 -48.04 -17.50
CA ARG A 6 10.88 -48.19 -18.67
C ARG A 6 9.42 -47.99 -18.25
N PRO A 7 8.64 -47.06 -18.85
CA PRO A 7 7.21 -46.96 -18.63
C PRO A 7 6.47 -48.19 -19.20
N ASN A 8 5.43 -48.67 -18.51
CA ASN A 8 4.75 -49.93 -18.85
C ASN A 8 3.44 -49.78 -19.66
N GLU A 9 3.02 -48.57 -20.03
CA GLU A 9 1.75 -48.35 -20.75
C GLU A 9 1.88 -47.39 -21.95
N ILE A 10 1.07 -47.66 -22.98
CA ILE A 10 1.27 -47.24 -24.38
C ILE A 10 0.92 -45.75 -24.64
N SER A 11 0.43 -45.02 -23.63
CA SER A 11 -0.12 -43.66 -23.79
C SER A 11 0.76 -42.50 -23.27
N ASN A 12 1.96 -42.77 -22.72
CA ASN A 12 2.83 -41.70 -22.21
C ASN A 12 3.95 -41.34 -23.20
N THR A 13 4.10 -40.06 -23.51
CA THR A 13 5.16 -39.53 -24.41
C THR A 13 6.53 -39.39 -23.74
N ALA A 14 6.66 -39.73 -22.45
CA ALA A 14 7.95 -39.82 -21.77
C ALA A 14 8.73 -41.06 -22.26
N GLY A 15 9.87 -40.84 -22.91
CA GLY A 15 10.79 -41.90 -23.33
C GLY A 15 11.49 -42.62 -22.18
N GLU A 16 12.22 -43.69 -22.50
CA GLU A 16 13.00 -44.46 -21.52
C GLU A 16 14.10 -43.59 -20.88
N SER A 17 14.30 -43.73 -19.56
CA SER A 17 15.25 -42.90 -18.80
C SER A 17 16.29 -43.72 -18.04
N PHE A 18 17.56 -43.30 -18.15
CA PHE A 18 18.66 -43.72 -17.28
C PHE A 18 18.98 -42.61 -16.27
N LEU A 19 19.07 -42.96 -14.98
CA LEU A 19 19.32 -42.03 -13.88
C LEU A 19 20.53 -42.48 -13.05
N ALA A 20 21.30 -41.52 -12.52
CA ALA A 20 22.40 -41.75 -11.58
C ALA A 20 22.57 -40.51 -10.69
N GLU A 21 23.06 -40.70 -9.47
CA GLU A 21 23.34 -39.61 -8.52
C GLU A 21 24.77 -39.10 -8.66
N GLY A 22 24.92 -37.77 -8.72
CA GLY A 22 26.20 -37.05 -8.75
C GLY A 22 26.61 -36.53 -10.14
N PRO A 23 27.44 -35.46 -10.20
CA PRO A 23 28.00 -34.97 -11.45
C PRO A 23 29.02 -35.96 -12.02
N THR A 24 28.90 -36.30 -13.29
CA THR A 24 29.80 -37.22 -14.01
C THR A 24 30.84 -36.44 -14.79
N ASN A 25 32.13 -36.70 -14.52
CA ASN A 25 33.25 -36.00 -15.14
C ASN A 25 33.84 -36.75 -16.36
N GLU A 26 33.20 -37.82 -16.82
CA GLU A 26 33.65 -38.69 -17.90
C GLU A 26 32.51 -38.98 -18.89
N ILE A 27 32.86 -39.24 -20.15
CA ILE A 27 31.91 -39.48 -21.25
C ILE A 27 31.35 -40.90 -21.13
N LEU A 28 30.02 -41.04 -21.17
CA LEU A 28 29.32 -42.32 -21.00
C LEU A 28 28.80 -42.86 -22.34
N ASP A 29 29.37 -43.96 -22.84
CA ASP A 29 28.89 -44.64 -24.05
C ASP A 29 27.85 -45.72 -23.72
N VAL A 30 26.65 -45.61 -24.31
CA VAL A 30 25.53 -46.56 -24.11
C VAL A 30 25.25 -47.35 -25.39
N TYR A 31 25.37 -48.69 -25.32
CA TYR A 31 25.19 -49.58 -26.47
C TYR A 31 23.95 -50.49 -26.30
N VAL A 32 22.90 -50.24 -27.08
CA VAL A 32 21.69 -51.09 -27.11
C VAL A 32 21.89 -52.23 -28.10
N ARG A 33 21.97 -53.48 -27.61
CA ARG A 33 22.16 -54.69 -28.43
C ARG A 33 20.86 -55.48 -28.55
N ASN A 34 20.27 -55.49 -29.74
CA ASN A 34 19.04 -56.24 -30.01
C ASN A 34 19.39 -57.66 -30.47
N THR A 35 19.20 -58.66 -29.61
CA THR A 35 19.56 -60.07 -29.88
C THR A 35 18.34 -60.89 -30.30
N LEU A 36 18.12 -61.04 -31.60
CA LEU A 36 17.20 -62.03 -32.15
C LEU A 36 17.98 -63.30 -32.53
N ASN A 37 17.89 -64.33 -31.69
CA ASN A 37 18.56 -65.61 -31.91
C ASN A 37 17.53 -66.70 -32.32
N GLY A 38 17.45 -66.93 -33.63
CA GLY A 38 17.19 -68.23 -34.29
C GLY A 38 15.92 -69.05 -34.00
N ARG A 39 15.27 -69.49 -35.08
CA ARG A 39 15.18 -70.92 -35.44
C ARG A 39 14.76 -71.10 -36.91
N GLY A 40 15.13 -72.24 -37.51
CA GLY A 40 15.10 -72.46 -38.96
C GLY A 40 13.88 -73.25 -39.48
N GLY A 41 13.85 -73.43 -40.80
CA GLY A 41 12.89 -74.28 -41.52
C GLY A 41 13.33 -74.49 -42.97
N TYR A 42 13.55 -75.75 -43.36
CA TYR A 42 13.81 -76.23 -44.73
C TYR A 42 12.53 -76.97 -45.26
N PRO A 43 12.42 -77.40 -46.54
CA PRO A 43 11.26 -77.07 -47.38
C PRO A 43 10.30 -78.26 -47.74
N HIS A 44 9.44 -78.03 -48.75
CA HIS A 44 8.53 -78.94 -49.51
C HIS A 44 7.09 -79.17 -48.97
N PRO A 45 6.12 -79.59 -49.81
CA PRO A 45 5.93 -79.38 -51.27
C PRO A 45 4.45 -79.05 -51.70
N ASN A 46 4.22 -79.04 -53.02
CA ASN A 46 2.94 -79.25 -53.76
C ASN A 46 2.11 -78.06 -54.30
N ASN A 47 2.28 -77.91 -55.62
CA ASN A 47 1.34 -77.49 -56.70
C ASN A 47 -0.01 -78.27 -56.65
N PRO A 48 -1.06 -78.02 -57.50
CA PRO A 48 -1.06 -77.32 -58.80
C PRO A 48 -2.31 -76.46 -59.16
N ASN A 49 -2.42 -76.12 -60.47
CA ASN A 49 -3.49 -75.45 -61.24
C ASN A 49 -3.37 -73.91 -61.34
N GLN A 50 -3.62 -73.22 -62.47
CA GLN A 50 -3.88 -73.54 -63.91
C GLN A 50 -3.56 -72.22 -64.68
N GLU A 51 -3.23 -72.10 -65.97
CA GLU A 51 -3.12 -72.95 -67.18
C GLU A 51 -1.81 -72.56 -67.96
N GLY A 52 -1.40 -73.15 -69.10
CA GLY A 52 -2.00 -74.21 -69.92
C GLY A 52 -2.31 -73.84 -71.38
N ARG A 53 -1.38 -73.27 -72.17
CA ARG A 53 -1.52 -73.17 -73.65
C ARG A 53 -0.26 -73.54 -74.43
N TYR A 54 -0.16 -74.82 -74.78
CA TYR A 54 0.58 -75.31 -75.96
C TYR A 54 -0.40 -75.41 -77.17
N PRO A 55 0.09 -75.50 -78.42
CA PRO A 55 -0.64 -75.00 -79.59
C PRO A 55 -1.69 -75.98 -80.16
N PRO A 56 -2.66 -75.49 -80.95
CA PRO A 56 -3.55 -76.34 -81.73
C PRO A 56 -2.81 -77.08 -82.85
N GLN A 57 -3.16 -78.36 -83.04
CA GLN A 57 -2.78 -79.18 -84.18
C GLN A 57 -3.45 -78.71 -85.49
N ILE A 58 -2.85 -79.09 -86.62
CA ILE A 58 -3.26 -78.75 -87.98
C ILE A 58 -4.34 -79.74 -88.47
N PRO A 59 -5.44 -79.26 -89.08
CA PRO A 59 -6.20 -80.01 -90.08
C PRO A 59 -5.62 -79.74 -91.47
N ASP A 60 -5.35 -80.81 -92.23
CA ASP A 60 -4.71 -80.73 -93.55
C ASP A 60 -5.70 -80.32 -94.67
N ASN A 61 -5.14 -79.97 -95.84
CA ASN A 61 -5.82 -79.59 -97.09
C ASN A 61 -6.57 -78.24 -97.15
N GLN A 62 -5.85 -77.20 -97.57
CA GLN A 62 -6.36 -76.22 -98.55
C GLN A 62 -5.23 -75.60 -99.38
N VAL A 63 -5.42 -75.53 -100.70
CA VAL A 63 -4.42 -75.11 -101.70
C VAL A 63 -4.27 -73.57 -101.70
N PRO A 64 -3.07 -72.99 -101.98
CA PRO A 64 -2.78 -71.61 -101.61
C PRO A 64 -3.45 -70.52 -102.47
N VAL A 65 -3.90 -69.45 -101.80
CA VAL A 65 -4.17 -68.14 -102.43
C VAL A 65 -2.88 -67.31 -102.45
N PRO A 66 -2.53 -66.60 -103.54
CA PRO A 66 -1.26 -65.87 -103.62
C PRO A 66 -1.17 -64.71 -102.61
N GLN A 67 -0.11 -64.70 -101.79
CA GLN A 67 0.23 -63.53 -100.98
C GLN A 67 0.93 -62.46 -101.85
N PRO A 68 0.64 -61.15 -101.67
CA PRO A 68 1.40 -60.09 -102.32
C PRO A 68 2.86 -60.09 -101.81
N PRO A 69 3.82 -59.60 -102.61
CA PRO A 69 5.25 -59.77 -102.31
C PRO A 69 5.63 -59.10 -100.98
N ARG A 70 6.34 -59.86 -100.13
CA ARG A 70 7.05 -59.30 -98.96
C ARG A 70 8.04 -58.23 -99.43
N ARG A 71 7.66 -56.95 -99.33
CA ARG A 71 8.61 -55.84 -99.44
C ARG A 71 9.71 -56.08 -98.40
N GLN A 72 10.93 -56.33 -98.86
CA GLN A 72 12.09 -56.29 -97.99
C GLN A 72 12.14 -54.88 -97.41
N ARG A 73 12.02 -54.76 -96.08
CA ARG A 73 12.24 -53.47 -95.41
C ARG A 73 13.71 -53.11 -95.62
N GLU A 74 13.94 -52.07 -96.43
CA GLU A 74 15.27 -51.55 -96.80
C GLU A 74 15.95 -50.83 -95.64
N HIS A 75 15.19 -50.42 -94.61
CA HIS A 75 15.68 -49.69 -93.46
C HIS A 75 15.27 -50.39 -92.15
N ASN A 76 16.14 -50.32 -91.14
CA ASN A 76 15.85 -50.86 -89.80
C ASN A 76 16.49 -49.98 -88.71
N TRP A 77 15.91 -50.03 -87.51
CA TRP A 77 16.53 -49.46 -86.33
C TRP A 77 17.80 -50.24 -85.97
N LYS A 78 18.88 -49.53 -85.65
CA LYS A 78 20.14 -50.10 -85.14
C LYS A 78 20.52 -49.36 -83.86
N LEU A 79 20.99 -50.12 -82.86
CA LEU A 79 21.61 -49.55 -81.66
C LEU A 79 22.92 -48.88 -82.08
N VAL A 80 23.05 -47.57 -81.82
CA VAL A 80 24.24 -46.79 -82.18
C VAL A 80 25.10 -46.49 -80.96
N GLY A 81 24.49 -46.38 -79.78
CA GLY A 81 25.21 -46.14 -78.54
C GLY A 81 24.28 -45.96 -77.35
N MET A 82 24.72 -45.16 -76.39
CA MET A 82 23.93 -44.74 -75.24
C MET A 82 24.04 -43.23 -75.07
N THR A 83 23.06 -42.60 -74.41
CA THR A 83 23.12 -41.19 -74.04
C THR A 83 24.25 -40.93 -73.04
N ASP A 84 24.66 -39.66 -72.92
CA ASP A 84 25.43 -39.21 -71.76
C ASP A 84 24.68 -39.51 -70.45
N CYS A 85 25.45 -39.66 -69.38
CA CYS A 85 24.92 -39.96 -68.05
C CYS A 85 24.25 -38.74 -67.41
N SER A 86 23.06 -38.93 -66.84
CA SER A 86 22.31 -37.89 -66.11
C SER A 86 23.04 -37.32 -64.87
N ALA A 87 24.11 -37.96 -64.40
CA ALA A 87 24.97 -37.47 -63.33
C ALA A 87 26.44 -37.84 -63.57
N THR A 88 27.37 -36.98 -63.15
CA THR A 88 28.82 -37.20 -63.25
C THR A 88 29.39 -38.12 -62.16
N CYS A 89 28.71 -38.26 -61.02
CA CYS A 89 28.99 -39.22 -59.96
C CYS A 89 27.69 -39.51 -59.17
N GLY A 90 27.51 -40.73 -58.70
CA GLY A 90 26.48 -41.09 -57.72
C GLY A 90 25.07 -40.53 -58.01
N ARG A 91 24.41 -40.01 -56.97
CA ARG A 91 23.17 -39.21 -57.09
C ARG A 91 23.58 -37.75 -57.27
N GLY A 92 23.35 -37.18 -58.46
CA GLY A 92 23.63 -35.77 -58.71
C GLY A 92 22.68 -34.87 -57.90
N LYS A 93 23.19 -34.19 -56.86
CA LYS A 93 22.48 -33.07 -56.23
C LYS A 93 22.75 -31.81 -57.04
N TYR A 94 21.73 -31.23 -57.67
CA TYR A 94 21.79 -29.81 -58.00
C TYR A 94 21.43 -29.04 -56.72
N CYS A 95 22.38 -28.25 -56.21
CA CYS A 95 22.13 -27.31 -55.14
C CYS A 95 22.37 -25.91 -55.70
N SER A 96 21.28 -25.19 -55.98
CA SER A 96 21.34 -23.81 -56.46
C SER A 96 21.53 -22.86 -55.29
N ILE A 97 22.42 -21.87 -55.42
CA ILE A 97 22.57 -20.84 -54.39
C ILE A 97 21.39 -19.87 -54.45
N ARG A 98 20.67 -19.72 -53.34
CA ARG A 98 19.77 -18.59 -53.07
C ARG A 98 19.96 -18.17 -51.62
N ILE A 99 20.65 -17.04 -51.43
CA ILE A 99 20.78 -16.25 -50.19
C ILE A 99 20.94 -17.11 -48.91
N THR A 100 22.20 -17.36 -48.54
CA THR A 100 22.68 -17.95 -47.27
C THR A 100 22.10 -19.30 -46.80
N LYS A 101 21.10 -19.90 -47.47
CA LYS A 101 20.66 -21.29 -47.25
C LYS A 101 20.91 -22.18 -48.46
N TRP A 102 21.55 -23.32 -48.22
CA TRP A 102 21.62 -24.41 -49.18
C TRP A 102 20.25 -25.08 -49.28
N THR A 103 19.58 -24.92 -50.42
CA THR A 103 18.37 -25.66 -50.76
C THR A 103 18.72 -26.75 -51.79
N CYS A 104 18.73 -28.01 -51.34
CA CYS A 104 19.00 -29.16 -52.18
C CYS A 104 17.74 -30.03 -52.25
N ASN A 105 16.99 -29.92 -53.34
CA ASN A 105 15.77 -30.70 -53.54
C ASN A 105 16.11 -32.15 -53.96
N SER A 106 15.50 -33.13 -53.29
CA SER A 106 15.75 -34.55 -53.56
C SER A 106 14.95 -35.07 -54.77
N LEU A 107 15.35 -34.69 -55.99
CA LEU A 107 14.93 -35.44 -57.18
C LEU A 107 15.74 -36.74 -57.31
N GLY A 108 15.02 -37.85 -57.42
CA GLY A 108 15.51 -39.15 -56.99
C GLY A 108 16.25 -40.01 -58.01
N LEU A 109 17.02 -39.45 -58.95
CA LEU A 109 17.63 -40.23 -60.04
C LEU A 109 19.08 -40.64 -59.73
N ARG A 110 19.43 -41.89 -60.07
CA ARG A 110 20.84 -42.33 -60.16
C ARG A 110 21.44 -41.75 -61.44
N GLY A 111 22.77 -41.77 -61.59
CA GLY A 111 23.37 -41.66 -62.91
C GLY A 111 22.83 -42.77 -63.81
N THR A 112 22.02 -42.40 -64.80
CA THR A 112 21.39 -43.33 -65.74
C THR A 112 21.56 -42.82 -67.16
N ARG A 113 21.70 -43.78 -68.08
CA ARG A 113 21.85 -43.56 -69.51
C ARG A 113 20.89 -44.46 -70.25
N HIS A 114 20.46 -44.01 -71.42
CA HIS A 114 19.46 -44.68 -72.23
C HIS A 114 20.08 -45.19 -73.52
N SER A 115 19.70 -46.38 -73.97
CA SER A 115 20.12 -46.90 -75.27
C SER A 115 19.57 -46.04 -76.43
N MET A 116 20.45 -45.68 -77.36
CA MET A 116 20.16 -44.77 -78.47
C MET A 116 20.11 -45.54 -79.79
N PHE A 117 18.96 -45.45 -80.47
CA PHE A 117 18.69 -46.10 -81.74
C PHE A 117 18.56 -45.06 -82.86
N HIS A 118 19.20 -45.32 -84.00
CA HIS A 118 18.99 -44.55 -85.23
C HIS A 118 18.44 -45.44 -86.34
N CYS A 119 17.69 -44.84 -87.26
CA CYS A 119 17.32 -45.51 -88.49
C CYS A 119 18.54 -45.63 -89.40
N VAL A 120 18.81 -46.83 -89.90
CA VAL A 120 19.88 -47.09 -90.87
C VAL A 120 19.37 -47.87 -92.07
N HIS A 121 19.99 -47.66 -93.23
CA HIS A 121 19.78 -48.53 -94.39
C HIS A 121 20.38 -49.92 -94.11
N ARG A 122 19.62 -50.96 -94.42
CA ARG A 122 19.86 -52.34 -93.97
C ARG A 122 21.10 -52.98 -94.59
N VAL A 123 21.47 -52.56 -95.80
CA VAL A 123 22.63 -53.10 -96.54
C VAL A 123 23.89 -52.25 -96.34
N THR A 124 23.76 -50.92 -96.39
CA THR A 124 24.92 -50.00 -96.32
C THR A 124 25.22 -49.53 -94.90
N HIS A 125 24.32 -49.75 -93.94
CA HIS A 125 24.39 -49.28 -92.55
C HIS A 125 24.54 -47.76 -92.35
N ASN A 126 24.40 -46.97 -93.41
CA ASN A 126 24.37 -45.51 -93.33
C ASN A 126 23.14 -45.04 -92.54
N GLN A 127 23.36 -44.04 -91.68
CA GLN A 127 22.28 -43.35 -90.98
C GLN A 127 21.39 -42.61 -91.97
N VAL A 128 20.09 -42.76 -91.80
CA VAL A 128 19.05 -42.05 -92.57
C VAL A 128 18.07 -41.37 -91.60
N THR A 129 17.16 -40.56 -92.13
CA THR A 129 16.13 -39.90 -91.33
C THR A 129 15.18 -40.92 -90.68
N ASP A 130 14.86 -40.70 -89.40
CA ASP A 130 14.00 -41.57 -88.58
C ASP A 130 12.66 -41.96 -89.24
N SER A 131 12.12 -41.13 -90.14
CA SER A 131 10.89 -41.38 -90.92
C SER A 131 11.00 -42.51 -91.95
N GLN A 132 12.20 -42.95 -92.32
CA GLN A 132 12.41 -44.06 -93.26
C GLN A 132 12.32 -45.44 -92.57
N CYS A 133 12.35 -45.47 -91.25
CA CYS A 133 12.09 -46.66 -90.45
C CYS A 133 10.67 -46.65 -89.88
N ASP A 134 10.06 -47.82 -89.78
CA ASP A 134 8.75 -47.99 -89.15
C ASP A 134 8.84 -47.67 -87.66
N SER A 135 8.17 -46.60 -87.23
CA SER A 135 8.13 -46.13 -85.84
C SER A 135 7.51 -47.14 -84.89
N ALA A 136 6.59 -48.00 -85.36
CA ALA A 136 6.02 -49.09 -84.55
C ALA A 136 7.04 -50.20 -84.24
N THR A 137 8.20 -50.20 -84.92
CA THR A 137 9.31 -51.13 -84.67
C THR A 137 10.51 -50.48 -84.00
N LYS A 138 10.40 -49.22 -83.54
CA LYS A 138 11.48 -48.55 -82.78
C LYS A 138 11.59 -49.20 -81.39
N PRO A 139 12.74 -49.78 -81.01
CA PRO A 139 12.88 -50.37 -79.68
C PRO A 139 12.74 -49.31 -78.59
N SER A 140 12.13 -49.69 -77.46
CA SER A 140 12.08 -48.85 -76.27
C SER A 140 13.50 -48.63 -75.72
N PRO A 141 13.91 -47.39 -75.38
CA PRO A 141 15.21 -47.13 -74.79
C PRO A 141 15.31 -47.81 -73.42
N GLN A 142 16.14 -48.86 -73.32
CA GLN A 142 16.50 -49.49 -72.06
C GLN A 142 17.38 -48.55 -71.24
N GLU A 143 17.04 -48.41 -69.95
CA GLU A 143 17.80 -47.65 -68.96
C GLU A 143 18.91 -48.52 -68.34
N GLU A 144 20.13 -47.98 -68.29
CA GLU A 144 21.26 -48.60 -67.60
C GLU A 144 21.86 -47.67 -66.53
N PRO A 145 22.35 -48.21 -65.40
CA PRO A 145 23.11 -47.44 -64.42
C PRO A 145 24.50 -47.08 -64.95
N CYS A 146 24.92 -45.84 -64.75
CA CYS A 146 26.27 -45.38 -65.09
C CYS A 146 26.82 -44.40 -64.05
N ASN A 147 28.14 -44.14 -64.11
CA ASN A 147 28.87 -43.32 -63.12
C ASN A 147 28.61 -43.72 -61.66
N VAL A 148 28.59 -45.04 -61.42
CA VAL A 148 28.33 -45.68 -60.12
C VAL A 148 29.46 -45.48 -59.09
N HIS A 149 30.54 -44.78 -59.46
CA HIS A 149 31.60 -44.44 -58.52
C HIS A 149 31.12 -43.40 -57.48
N PRO A 150 31.75 -43.36 -56.30
CA PRO A 150 31.38 -42.40 -55.26
C PRO A 150 31.62 -40.98 -55.74
N CYS A 151 30.82 -40.03 -55.25
CA CYS A 151 31.15 -38.62 -55.40
C CYS A 151 32.34 -38.24 -54.49
N PRO A 152 33.03 -37.11 -54.74
CA PRO A 152 33.98 -36.54 -53.81
C PRO A 152 33.38 -36.36 -52.40
N ALA A 153 34.22 -36.49 -51.36
CA ALA A 153 33.79 -36.24 -49.99
C ALA A 153 33.69 -34.73 -49.74
N TYR A 154 32.70 -34.31 -48.96
CA TYR A 154 32.41 -32.90 -48.67
C TYR A 154 32.11 -32.67 -47.18
N TRP A 155 32.25 -31.42 -46.74
CA TRP A 155 31.89 -31.01 -45.38
C TRP A 155 30.38 -30.80 -45.26
N ASP A 156 29.73 -31.61 -44.43
CA ASP A 156 28.33 -31.44 -44.04
C ASP A 156 28.29 -30.60 -42.76
N ILE A 157 27.62 -29.45 -42.83
CA ILE A 157 27.61 -28.42 -41.79
C ILE A 157 26.26 -28.45 -41.08
N GLY A 158 26.26 -28.78 -39.79
CA GLY A 158 25.08 -28.73 -38.95
C GLY A 158 24.70 -27.31 -38.52
N GLU A 159 23.52 -27.17 -37.93
CA GLU A 159 23.07 -25.93 -37.31
C GLU A 159 23.90 -25.60 -36.05
N TRP A 160 23.89 -24.33 -35.65
CA TRP A 160 24.52 -23.88 -34.42
C TRP A 160 23.70 -24.31 -33.19
N SER A 161 24.38 -24.67 -32.11
CA SER A 161 23.80 -24.87 -30.79
C SER A 161 23.22 -23.57 -30.24
N GLU A 162 22.47 -23.70 -29.15
CA GLU A 162 22.22 -22.55 -28.27
C GLU A 162 23.54 -21.94 -27.77
N CYS A 163 23.48 -20.65 -27.44
CA CYS A 163 24.62 -19.88 -26.96
C CYS A 163 24.98 -20.29 -25.53
N SER A 164 26.27 -20.39 -25.20
CA SER A 164 26.76 -20.82 -23.88
C SER A 164 26.44 -19.87 -22.72
N LYS A 165 25.83 -18.72 -23.01
CA LYS A 165 25.30 -17.76 -22.05
C LYS A 165 23.91 -17.30 -22.52
N THR A 166 23.09 -16.82 -21.60
CA THR A 166 21.78 -16.21 -21.87
C THR A 166 21.84 -14.71 -22.12
N CYS A 167 22.95 -14.05 -21.76
CA CYS A 167 23.22 -12.64 -22.02
C CYS A 167 24.70 -12.39 -22.36
N GLY A 168 24.98 -11.26 -23.01
CA GLY A 168 26.31 -10.79 -23.38
C GLY A 168 27.00 -11.64 -24.46
N LEU A 169 28.34 -11.69 -24.38
CA LEU A 169 29.19 -12.45 -25.30
C LEU A 169 29.34 -13.91 -24.83
N GLY A 170 28.81 -14.85 -25.61
CA GLY A 170 28.95 -16.29 -25.42
C GLY A 170 29.58 -16.98 -26.64
N MET A 171 29.61 -18.31 -26.59
CA MET A 171 30.06 -19.19 -27.68
C MET A 171 28.94 -20.15 -28.10
N GLN A 172 28.85 -20.44 -29.39
CA GLN A 172 27.97 -21.46 -29.96
C GLN A 172 28.79 -22.47 -30.76
N HIS A 173 28.36 -23.72 -30.78
CA HIS A 173 29.06 -24.84 -31.41
C HIS A 173 28.20 -25.48 -32.50
N ARG A 174 28.81 -25.99 -33.58
CA ARG A 174 28.09 -26.77 -34.61
C ARG A 174 28.85 -28.02 -34.98
N GLN A 175 28.11 -29.05 -35.39
CA GLN A 175 28.71 -30.27 -35.93
C GLN A 175 29.21 -30.04 -37.36
N VAL A 176 30.41 -30.54 -37.65
CA VAL A 176 31.02 -30.51 -38.99
C VAL A 176 31.52 -31.92 -39.30
N LEU A 177 30.88 -32.60 -40.25
CA LEU A 177 31.12 -34.01 -40.57
C LEU A 177 31.61 -34.17 -42.00
N CYS A 178 32.67 -34.95 -42.22
CA CYS A 178 33.08 -35.32 -43.57
C CYS A 178 32.16 -36.43 -44.09
N ARG A 179 31.39 -36.16 -45.16
CA ARG A 179 30.42 -37.09 -45.74
C ARG A 179 30.71 -37.38 -47.20
N GLN A 180 30.39 -38.59 -47.63
CA GLN A 180 30.58 -39.05 -49.01
C GLN A 180 29.34 -39.80 -49.50
N VAL A 181 28.90 -39.52 -50.73
CA VAL A 181 27.71 -40.15 -51.33
C VAL A 181 28.11 -41.39 -52.13
N TYR A 182 27.53 -42.53 -51.74
CA TYR A 182 27.67 -43.84 -52.37
C TYR A 182 26.29 -44.27 -52.90
N ALA A 183 26.04 -44.03 -54.19
CA ALA A 183 24.75 -44.25 -54.85
C ALA A 183 23.55 -43.63 -54.08
N ASN A 184 22.83 -44.43 -53.29
CA ASN A 184 21.66 -43.99 -52.51
C ASN A 184 21.95 -43.72 -51.02
N ARG A 185 23.17 -43.97 -50.53
CA ARG A 185 23.54 -43.78 -49.12
C ARG A 185 24.57 -42.66 -48.99
N THR A 186 24.34 -41.74 -48.05
CA THR A 186 25.37 -40.81 -47.57
C THR A 186 26.00 -41.43 -46.34
N LEU A 187 27.33 -41.60 -46.35
CA LEU A 187 28.07 -42.17 -45.23
C LEU A 187 28.97 -41.09 -44.62
N ASN A 188 29.10 -41.09 -43.30
CA ASN A 188 30.18 -40.40 -42.62
C ASN A 188 31.49 -41.13 -42.96
N VAL A 189 32.49 -40.39 -43.43
CA VAL A 189 33.81 -40.93 -43.76
C VAL A 189 34.88 -40.22 -42.93
N GLN A 190 36.11 -40.74 -42.93
CA GLN A 190 37.19 -40.09 -42.18
C GLN A 190 37.45 -38.66 -42.69
N THR A 191 37.66 -37.77 -41.73
CA THR A 191 38.02 -36.34 -41.85
C THR A 191 39.06 -36.06 -42.94
N SER A 192 40.07 -36.93 -43.08
CA SER A 192 41.13 -36.85 -44.09
C SER A 192 40.62 -36.81 -45.54
N ARG A 193 39.47 -37.43 -45.85
CA ARG A 193 38.89 -37.39 -47.20
C ARG A 193 38.41 -36.00 -47.62
N CYS A 194 38.09 -35.13 -46.66
CA CYS A 194 37.71 -33.74 -46.88
C CYS A 194 38.88 -32.76 -46.69
N GLN A 195 40.12 -33.23 -46.47
CA GLN A 195 41.29 -32.37 -46.23
C GLN A 195 41.65 -31.44 -47.40
N HIS A 196 41.22 -31.79 -48.62
CA HIS A 196 41.35 -30.96 -49.82
C HIS A 196 40.35 -29.77 -49.86
N LEU A 197 39.46 -29.67 -48.87
CA LEU A 197 38.49 -28.60 -48.70
C LEU A 197 38.76 -27.89 -47.37
N GLU A 198 38.67 -26.56 -47.37
CA GLU A 198 38.77 -25.76 -46.15
C GLU A 198 37.75 -26.25 -45.11
N ARG A 199 38.21 -26.50 -43.88
CA ARG A 199 37.38 -27.05 -42.80
C ARG A 199 36.54 -25.94 -42.18
N PRO A 200 35.20 -26.01 -42.21
CA PRO A 200 34.34 -25.03 -41.55
C PRO A 200 34.60 -24.95 -40.04
N GLU A 201 34.53 -23.73 -39.51
CA GLU A 201 34.64 -23.47 -38.06
C GLU A 201 33.59 -24.27 -37.28
N THR A 202 33.98 -24.92 -36.18
CA THR A 202 33.08 -25.66 -35.29
C THR A 202 32.54 -24.83 -34.13
N THR A 203 33.09 -23.64 -33.92
CA THR A 203 32.78 -22.72 -32.82
C THR A 203 32.71 -21.30 -33.37
N SER A 204 31.71 -20.52 -32.97
CA SER A 204 31.58 -19.10 -33.29
C SER A 204 31.17 -18.33 -32.04
N THR A 205 31.48 -17.04 -31.98
CA THR A 205 30.91 -16.16 -30.97
C THR A 205 29.42 -15.94 -31.22
N CYS A 206 28.65 -15.76 -30.15
CA CYS A 206 27.26 -15.31 -30.17
C CYS A 206 27.14 -14.09 -29.26
N GLN A 207 26.49 -13.03 -29.75
CA GLN A 207 26.27 -11.81 -28.98
C GLN A 207 24.77 -11.64 -28.73
N LEU A 208 24.39 -11.83 -27.47
CA LEU A 208 23.03 -11.63 -26.97
C LEU A 208 22.89 -10.24 -26.36
N LYS A 209 21.69 -9.93 -25.84
CA LYS A 209 21.45 -8.70 -25.06
C LYS A 209 22.50 -8.56 -23.97
N ILE A 210 23.04 -7.36 -23.80
CA ILE A 210 24.06 -7.04 -22.77
C ILE A 210 23.49 -7.40 -21.39
N CYS A 211 24.31 -8.05 -20.55
CA CYS A 211 23.91 -8.43 -19.20
C CYS A 211 23.72 -7.20 -18.30
N SER A 212 22.77 -7.29 -17.37
CA SER A 212 22.59 -6.38 -16.24
C SER A 212 23.79 -6.43 -15.29
N GLU A 213 24.19 -5.28 -14.73
CA GLU A 213 25.35 -5.12 -13.86
C GLU A 213 25.02 -4.36 -12.58
N TRP A 214 25.69 -4.71 -11.48
CA TRP A 214 25.59 -3.97 -10.22
C TRP A 214 26.36 -2.65 -10.29
N GLN A 215 25.67 -1.53 -10.07
CA GLN A 215 26.30 -0.22 -9.96
C GLN A 215 26.10 0.38 -8.57
N ILE A 216 27.18 0.98 -8.06
CA ILE A 216 27.15 1.82 -6.86
C ILE A 216 26.66 3.21 -7.29
N ARG A 217 25.56 3.68 -6.70
CA ARG A 217 24.93 4.97 -7.03
C ARG A 217 25.30 6.09 -6.08
N SER A 218 25.75 5.78 -4.86
CA SER A 218 26.17 6.75 -3.87
C SER A 218 27.55 6.44 -3.30
N GLU A 219 28.21 7.48 -2.81
CA GLU A 219 29.26 7.30 -1.80
C GLU A 219 28.69 6.69 -0.50
N TRP A 220 29.57 6.27 0.39
CA TRP A 220 29.17 5.84 1.74
C TRP A 220 28.54 6.98 2.53
N THR A 221 27.45 6.70 3.25
CA THR A 221 26.91 7.61 4.27
C THR A 221 27.93 7.84 5.38
N THR A 222 27.71 8.90 6.18
CA THR A 222 28.35 9.02 7.49
C THR A 222 28.02 7.80 8.35
N CYS A 223 28.88 7.50 9.33
CA CYS A 223 28.62 6.44 10.30
C CYS A 223 27.31 6.73 11.06
N SER A 224 26.53 5.69 11.35
CA SER A 224 25.24 5.79 12.05
C SER A 224 25.35 6.32 13.49
N VAL A 225 26.55 6.39 14.04
CA VAL A 225 26.86 6.85 15.40
C VAL A 225 27.99 7.88 15.38
N PRO A 226 28.00 8.88 16.29
CA PRO A 226 29.10 9.84 16.42
C PRO A 226 30.33 9.26 17.16
N CYS A 227 30.16 8.16 17.89
CA CYS A 227 31.21 7.43 18.59
C CYS A 227 30.83 5.94 18.70
N GLY A 228 31.82 5.06 18.89
CA GLY A 228 31.63 3.62 19.00
C GLY A 228 31.43 2.93 17.66
N VAL A 229 31.00 1.67 17.72
CA VAL A 229 30.72 0.85 16.54
C VAL A 229 29.34 1.19 16.00
N GLY A 230 29.26 1.50 14.71
CA GLY A 230 28.03 1.67 13.95
C GLY A 230 28.16 1.12 12.54
N GLN A 231 27.26 1.56 11.66
CA GLN A 231 27.25 1.16 10.27
C GLN A 231 27.17 2.37 9.35
N LYS A 232 27.81 2.26 8.19
CA LYS A 232 27.62 3.16 7.04
C LYS A 232 27.03 2.33 5.90
N SER A 233 26.20 2.98 5.10
CA SER A 233 25.47 2.35 4.00
C SER A 233 25.74 3.08 2.68
N ARG A 234 25.50 2.43 1.55
CA ARG A 234 25.53 3.06 0.23
C ARG A 234 24.52 2.40 -0.70
N GLU A 235 24.03 3.15 -1.68
CA GLU A 235 23.07 2.62 -2.63
C GLU A 235 23.78 1.75 -3.69
N VAL A 236 23.39 0.48 -3.76
CA VAL A 236 23.82 -0.50 -4.76
C VAL A 236 22.57 -0.96 -5.52
N ARG A 237 22.57 -0.87 -6.85
CA ARG A 237 21.40 -1.20 -7.68
C ARG A 237 21.78 -2.07 -8.87
N CYS A 238 20.91 -2.99 -9.25
CA CYS A 238 21.02 -3.67 -10.54
C CYS A 238 20.59 -2.75 -11.69
N VAL A 239 21.44 -2.61 -12.70
CA VAL A 239 21.26 -1.68 -13.82
C VAL A 239 21.28 -2.44 -15.14
N SER A 240 20.27 -2.18 -15.97
CA SER A 240 20.13 -2.74 -17.31
C SER A 240 21.06 -2.08 -18.32
N ASN A 241 21.22 -2.69 -19.49
CA ASN A 241 22.03 -2.19 -20.59
C ASN A 241 21.57 -0.83 -21.18
N VAL A 242 20.40 -0.35 -20.79
CA VAL A 242 19.83 0.96 -21.19
C VAL A 242 20.08 2.03 -20.11
N GLY A 243 20.57 1.64 -18.92
CA GLY A 243 20.76 2.51 -17.76
C GLY A 243 19.62 2.47 -16.74
N ASP A 244 18.50 1.82 -17.09
CA ASP A 244 17.34 1.65 -16.22
C ASP A 244 17.62 0.72 -15.03
N PHE A 245 16.94 0.96 -13.91
CA PHE A 245 16.93 0.06 -12.77
C PHE A 245 16.03 -1.15 -13.05
N VAL A 246 16.58 -2.35 -12.88
CA VAL A 246 15.85 -3.62 -12.99
C VAL A 246 15.83 -4.34 -11.64
N ALA A 247 15.16 -5.50 -11.59
CA ALA A 247 15.11 -6.31 -10.38
C ALA A 247 16.51 -6.82 -9.99
N ASP A 248 16.74 -7.05 -8.69
CA ASP A 248 18.03 -7.48 -8.18
C ASP A 248 18.41 -8.89 -8.70
N GLU A 249 17.41 -9.71 -9.00
CA GLU A 249 17.50 -11.06 -9.58
C GLU A 249 17.99 -11.07 -11.04
N GLU A 250 17.82 -9.96 -11.77
CA GLU A 250 18.37 -9.77 -13.12
C GLU A 250 19.90 -9.66 -13.09
N CYS A 251 20.49 -9.35 -11.93
CA CYS A 251 21.92 -9.31 -11.70
C CYS A 251 22.41 -10.58 -10.99
N ASN A 252 23.68 -10.92 -11.20
CA ASN A 252 24.31 -12.01 -10.47
C ASN A 252 24.51 -11.64 -8.99
N MET A 253 23.65 -12.15 -8.11
CA MET A 253 23.71 -11.90 -6.66
C MET A 253 25.08 -12.26 -6.02
N LYS A 254 25.84 -13.21 -6.57
CA LYS A 254 27.20 -13.53 -6.10
C LYS A 254 28.20 -12.39 -6.32
N MET A 255 27.90 -11.47 -7.24
CA MET A 255 28.71 -10.31 -7.58
C MET A 255 28.19 -9.01 -6.96
N ARG A 256 27.15 -9.05 -6.11
CA ARG A 256 26.58 -7.86 -5.45
C ARG A 256 27.65 -7.21 -4.55
N PRO A 257 28.03 -5.94 -4.78
CA PRO A 257 28.89 -5.20 -3.86
C PRO A 257 28.23 -5.02 -2.49
N ASN A 258 29.01 -5.01 -1.41
CA ASN A 258 28.51 -4.68 -0.07
C ASN A 258 27.85 -3.29 -0.08
N ASP A 259 26.61 -3.22 0.37
CA ASP A 259 25.78 -2.03 0.57
C ASP A 259 25.84 -1.51 2.01
N VAL A 260 26.29 -2.35 2.96
CA VAL A 260 26.53 -1.99 4.37
C VAL A 260 27.96 -2.35 4.76
N GLU A 261 28.63 -1.47 5.50
CA GLU A 261 29.95 -1.69 6.08
C GLU A 261 29.99 -1.14 7.52
N ASN A 262 30.67 -1.86 8.42
CA ASN A 262 30.81 -1.42 9.82
C ASN A 262 31.83 -0.27 9.92
N CYS A 263 31.57 0.69 10.80
CA CYS A 263 32.46 1.78 11.13
C CYS A 263 32.70 1.81 12.64
N ASP A 264 33.94 2.09 13.05
CA ASP A 264 34.30 2.35 14.45
C ASP A 264 34.77 3.80 14.56
N MET A 265 34.01 4.60 15.30
CA MET A 265 34.28 6.03 15.53
C MET A 265 35.07 6.25 16.84
N GLY A 266 35.67 5.18 17.39
CA GLY A 266 36.45 5.21 18.63
C GLY A 266 35.59 5.08 19.89
N PRO A 267 36.19 4.93 21.08
CA PRO A 267 35.44 4.72 22.31
C PRO A 267 34.54 5.93 22.65
N CYS A 268 33.26 5.69 22.89
CA CYS A 268 32.36 6.71 23.43
C CYS A 268 32.82 7.16 24.83
N ALA A 269 32.93 8.48 25.03
CA ALA A 269 33.25 9.06 26.32
C ALA A 269 32.08 8.84 27.31
N LYS A 270 32.33 8.07 28.38
CA LYS A 270 31.44 7.98 29.55
C LYS A 270 31.79 9.11 30.50
N SER A 271 31.09 10.23 30.36
CA SER A 271 31.43 11.48 31.08
C SER A 271 30.19 12.30 31.39
N TRP A 272 30.33 13.23 32.32
CA TRP A 272 29.33 14.27 32.55
C TRP A 272 29.37 15.27 31.40
N PHE A 273 28.27 15.37 30.67
CA PHE A 273 28.01 16.42 29.70
C PHE A 273 27.27 17.56 30.40
N PHE A 274 27.62 18.79 30.09
CA PHE A 274 26.94 19.97 30.59
C PHE A 274 26.78 21.00 29.49
N THR A 275 25.69 21.76 29.53
CA THR A 275 25.54 22.94 28.69
C THR A 275 26.37 24.09 29.25
N ASP A 276 26.61 25.12 28.45
CA ASP A 276 27.03 26.41 28.97
C ASP A 276 25.98 26.96 29.96
N TRP A 277 26.43 27.91 30.79
CA TRP A 277 25.55 28.59 31.73
C TRP A 277 24.50 29.43 30.99
N GLY A 278 23.26 29.41 31.48
CA GLY A 278 22.23 30.31 30.99
C GLY A 278 22.68 31.78 31.05
N ASN A 279 22.42 32.52 29.97
CA ASN A 279 22.79 33.94 29.86
C ASN A 279 22.00 34.86 30.80
N GLN A 280 20.94 34.35 31.43
CA GLN A 280 20.09 35.08 32.36
C GLN A 280 20.34 34.60 33.79
N CYS A 281 20.67 35.53 34.68
CA CYS A 281 20.66 35.30 36.13
C CYS A 281 19.21 35.30 36.63
N SER A 282 18.88 34.51 37.67
CA SER A 282 17.52 34.47 38.24
C SER A 282 17.03 35.81 38.80
N ALA A 283 17.95 36.74 39.09
CA ALA A 283 17.66 38.08 39.58
C ALA A 283 18.06 39.13 38.53
N GLU A 284 17.25 40.17 38.36
CA GLU A 284 17.52 41.27 37.43
C GLU A 284 18.71 42.13 37.90
N CYS A 285 18.87 42.26 39.21
CA CYS A 285 19.94 42.96 39.92
C CYS A 285 20.26 42.18 41.22
N GLY A 286 21.34 42.54 41.91
CA GLY A 286 21.79 41.88 43.13
C GLY A 286 22.37 40.48 42.87
N LEU A 287 22.35 39.65 43.92
CA LEU A 287 22.77 38.25 43.85
C LEU A 287 21.64 37.37 43.29
N GLY A 288 21.97 36.51 42.33
CA GLY A 288 21.07 35.49 41.80
C GLY A 288 21.80 34.20 41.44
N VAL A 289 21.09 33.28 40.81
CA VAL A 289 21.63 31.99 40.37
C VAL A 289 21.38 31.81 38.89
N ARG A 290 22.39 31.33 38.15
CA ARG A 290 22.25 30.83 36.78
C ARG A 290 22.31 29.31 36.81
N THR A 291 21.45 28.67 36.03
CA THR A 291 21.38 27.21 35.87
C THR A 291 22.01 26.77 34.55
N ARG A 292 22.41 25.50 34.49
CA ARG A 292 22.78 24.80 33.25
C ARG A 292 22.29 23.37 33.32
N SER A 293 22.05 22.72 32.17
CA SER A 293 21.72 21.29 32.18
C SER A 293 22.99 20.46 32.38
N VAL A 294 22.93 19.42 33.22
CA VAL A 294 24.02 18.45 33.44
C VAL A 294 23.46 17.03 33.28
N LEU A 295 24.04 16.24 32.38
CA LEU A 295 23.57 14.92 32.00
C LEU A 295 24.72 13.90 31.99
N CYS A 296 24.49 12.72 32.55
CA CYS A 296 25.37 11.57 32.35
C CYS A 296 24.93 10.85 31.07
N LEU A 297 25.81 10.71 30.09
CA LEU A 297 25.58 9.91 28.89
C LEU A 297 26.49 8.69 28.90
N THR A 298 25.88 7.51 28.75
CA THR A 298 26.55 6.23 28.60
C THR A 298 26.01 5.51 27.37
N ASN A 299 26.89 5.15 26.43
CA ASN A 299 26.65 4.29 25.26
C ASN A 299 25.23 4.34 24.64
N HIS A 300 24.90 5.46 23.97
CA HIS A 300 23.74 5.62 23.06
C HIS A 300 22.33 5.33 23.60
N VAL A 301 22.17 5.01 24.89
CA VAL A 301 20.87 4.75 25.52
C VAL A 301 20.81 5.44 26.88
N SER A 302 19.86 6.36 27.04
CA SER A 302 19.61 7.06 28.30
C SER A 302 18.88 6.16 29.32
N SER A 303 19.59 5.18 29.88
CA SER A 303 19.08 4.37 30.99
C SER A 303 19.53 4.94 32.33
N LEU A 304 18.58 5.40 33.15
CA LEU A 304 18.73 5.35 34.62
C LEU A 304 19.04 3.89 35.00
N PRO A 305 20.05 3.62 35.86
CA PRO A 305 20.42 4.41 37.04
C PRO A 305 21.82 5.05 37.03
N LEU A 306 22.11 5.83 38.07
CA LEU A 306 23.27 6.73 38.24
C LEU A 306 24.65 6.06 38.45
N GLU A 307 24.88 4.83 37.99
CA GLU A 307 26.15 4.11 38.20
C GLU A 307 27.18 4.31 37.08
N GLY A 308 26.82 5.04 36.01
CA GLY A 308 27.62 5.11 34.77
C GLY A 308 28.69 6.22 34.69
N CYS A 309 28.59 7.27 35.50
CA CYS A 309 29.51 8.43 35.47
C CYS A 309 30.24 8.57 36.81
N GLY A 310 31.49 9.06 36.77
CA GLY A 310 32.35 9.22 37.95
C GLY A 310 31.77 10.15 39.02
N PRO A 311 32.28 10.10 40.27
CA PRO A 311 31.65 10.73 41.44
C PRO A 311 31.57 12.26 41.37
N GLU A 312 32.42 12.91 40.59
CA GLU A 312 32.45 14.38 40.44
C GLU A 312 31.40 14.87 39.43
N ARG A 313 30.12 14.90 39.84
CA ARG A 313 29.05 15.56 39.07
C ARG A 313 29.30 17.07 39.02
N PRO A 314 29.40 17.69 37.83
CA PRO A 314 29.52 19.14 37.69
C PRO A 314 28.32 19.88 38.32
N PRO A 315 28.52 21.05 38.95
CA PRO A 315 27.43 21.80 39.58
C PRO A 315 26.42 22.29 38.53
N GLU A 316 25.14 22.20 38.86
CA GLU A 316 24.01 22.58 37.98
C GLU A 316 23.61 24.06 38.15
N THR A 317 24.05 24.66 39.26
CA THR A 317 23.77 26.04 39.68
C THR A 317 25.08 26.80 39.93
N GLN A 318 25.13 28.08 39.56
CA GLN A 318 26.22 28.99 39.91
C GLN A 318 25.67 30.36 40.32
N VAL A 319 26.26 30.96 41.36
CA VAL A 319 25.92 32.32 41.80
C VAL A 319 26.39 33.34 40.77
N CYS A 320 25.53 34.29 40.42
CA CYS A 320 25.80 35.46 39.61
C CYS A 320 25.48 36.73 40.40
N ASN A 321 26.12 37.84 40.04
CA ASN A 321 25.86 39.16 40.62
C ASN A 321 25.65 40.14 39.45
N ASN A 322 24.46 40.73 39.36
CA ASN A 322 24.06 41.63 38.29
C ASN A 322 24.26 43.12 38.64
N GLY A 323 25.03 43.42 39.70
CA GLY A 323 25.25 44.78 40.20
C GLY A 323 24.23 45.19 41.27
N PRO A 324 24.39 46.35 41.93
CA PRO A 324 23.47 46.78 42.97
C PRO A 324 22.06 47.03 42.42
N CYS A 325 21.02 46.60 43.14
CA CYS A 325 19.65 47.00 42.80
C CYS A 325 19.43 48.49 43.05
N GLU A 326 19.04 49.23 42.02
CA GLU A 326 18.62 50.62 42.17
C GLU A 326 17.24 50.65 42.85
N THR A 327 17.14 51.26 44.04
CA THR A 327 15.92 51.25 44.84
C THR A 327 14.83 52.09 44.19
N ARG A 328 13.92 51.42 43.49
CA ARG A 328 12.80 52.04 42.78
C ARG A 328 11.55 52.08 43.66
N ILE A 329 10.97 53.27 43.76
CA ILE A 329 9.69 53.52 44.43
C ILE A 329 8.62 53.66 43.34
N GLU A 330 7.48 52.99 43.47
CA GLU A 330 6.39 53.06 42.50
C GLU A 330 5.00 52.84 43.11
N TRP A 331 3.97 53.41 42.47
CA TRP A 331 2.57 53.18 42.86
C TRP A 331 2.08 51.83 42.35
N PHE A 332 1.79 50.92 43.28
CA PHE A 332 1.14 49.65 42.95
C PHE A 332 -0.38 49.77 43.09
N THR A 333 -1.11 49.15 42.18
CA THR A 333 -2.58 49.13 42.18
C THR A 333 -3.11 47.71 42.24
N GLY A 334 -3.97 47.41 43.21
CA GLY A 334 -4.70 46.15 43.29
C GLY A 334 -5.72 45.98 42.16
N GLN A 335 -6.36 44.81 42.14
CA GLN A 335 -7.51 44.55 41.27
C GLN A 335 -8.69 45.43 41.68
N TRP A 336 -9.56 45.77 40.72
CA TRP A 336 -10.81 46.48 41.01
C TRP A 336 -11.80 45.58 41.75
N SER A 337 -12.53 46.17 42.70
CA SER A 337 -13.68 45.54 43.37
C SER A 337 -14.78 45.21 42.36
N GLN A 338 -15.72 44.36 42.78
CA GLN A 338 -17.00 44.27 42.08
C GLN A 338 -17.66 45.67 42.01
N CYS A 339 -18.40 45.93 40.93
CA CYS A 339 -19.14 47.17 40.75
C CYS A 339 -20.23 47.30 41.83
N SER A 340 -20.44 48.51 42.36
CA SER A 340 -21.43 48.80 43.40
C SER A 340 -22.90 48.63 42.99
N ALA A 341 -23.14 48.32 41.71
CA ALA A 341 -24.45 48.06 41.13
C ALA A 341 -24.36 46.77 40.30
N GLU A 342 -25.47 46.04 40.17
CA GLU A 342 -25.55 44.82 39.36
C GLU A 342 -25.83 45.11 37.87
N CYS A 343 -26.33 46.31 37.58
CA CYS A 343 -26.68 46.82 36.26
C CYS A 343 -26.65 48.36 36.27
N GLY A 344 -26.59 48.98 35.09
CA GLY A 344 -26.48 50.44 34.95
C GLY A 344 -25.12 51.00 35.36
N ILE A 345 -25.11 52.23 35.89
CA ILE A 345 -23.89 52.93 36.31
C ILE A 345 -23.65 52.68 37.80
N GLY A 346 -22.46 52.19 38.15
CA GLY A 346 -21.98 52.07 39.52
C GLY A 346 -20.56 52.62 39.69
N THR A 347 -19.94 52.35 40.83
CA THR A 347 -18.52 52.61 41.06
C THR A 347 -17.80 51.36 41.55
N GLN A 348 -16.52 51.26 41.25
CA GLN A 348 -15.61 50.21 41.72
C GLN A 348 -14.38 50.86 42.35
N GLN A 349 -13.84 50.23 43.39
CA GLN A 349 -12.71 50.73 44.17
C GLN A 349 -11.54 49.75 44.08
N ARG A 350 -10.31 50.23 44.26
CA ARG A 350 -9.12 49.39 44.38
C ARG A 350 -8.13 50.00 45.37
N GLU A 351 -7.31 49.14 45.95
CA GLU A 351 -6.20 49.60 46.77
C GLU A 351 -5.09 50.20 45.89
N VAL A 352 -4.53 51.32 46.35
CA VAL A 352 -3.41 52.02 45.71
C VAL A 352 -2.38 52.30 46.79
N VAL A 353 -1.28 51.55 46.78
CA VAL A 353 -0.23 51.55 47.80
C VAL A 353 1.11 51.94 47.19
N CYS A 354 1.95 52.60 47.97
CA CYS A 354 3.32 52.92 47.56
C CYS A 354 4.22 51.73 47.90
N LEU A 355 4.96 51.20 46.92
CA LEU A 355 5.92 50.11 47.14
C LEU A 355 7.34 50.60 46.82
N MET A 356 8.31 50.13 47.61
CA MET A 356 9.73 50.21 47.29
C MET A 356 10.25 48.80 46.96
N LYS A 357 10.82 48.63 45.76
CA LYS A 357 11.53 47.43 45.32
C LYS A 357 13.00 47.54 45.78
N SER A 358 13.44 46.62 46.62
CA SER A 358 14.81 46.49 47.13
C SER A 358 15.33 45.05 46.98
N ASP A 359 16.59 44.79 47.34
CA ASP A 359 17.21 43.45 47.27
C ASP A 359 16.44 42.37 48.07
N GLU A 360 15.69 42.75 49.12
CA GLU A 360 14.90 41.83 49.95
C GLU A 360 13.43 41.69 49.49
N GLY A 361 13.04 42.34 48.39
CA GLY A 361 11.71 42.23 47.78
C GLY A 361 10.94 43.54 47.75
N PHE A 362 9.63 43.48 48.03
CA PHE A 362 8.73 44.64 48.00
C PHE A 362 8.35 45.04 49.42
N THR A 363 8.63 46.29 49.80
CA THR A 363 8.20 46.87 51.07
C THR A 363 7.09 47.90 50.85
N VAL A 364 6.03 47.85 51.65
CA VAL A 364 4.98 48.87 51.63
C VAL A 364 5.49 50.13 52.31
N GLN A 365 5.61 51.21 51.54
CA GLN A 365 6.07 52.51 52.02
C GLN A 365 4.89 53.45 52.27
N PRO A 366 5.07 54.47 53.12
CA PRO A 366 4.07 55.52 53.31
C PRO A 366 3.77 56.27 52.01
N PRO A 367 2.52 56.76 51.80
CA PRO A 367 2.11 57.42 50.54
C PRO A 367 2.93 58.65 50.11
N TYR A 368 3.72 59.25 51.01
CA TYR A 368 4.56 60.41 50.70
C TYR A 368 5.84 60.05 49.93
N GLU A 369 6.35 58.81 50.03
CA GLU A 369 7.53 58.37 49.29
C GLU A 369 7.27 58.33 47.77
N CYS A 370 6.04 57.97 47.36
CA CYS A 370 5.60 58.00 45.97
C CYS A 370 5.02 59.37 45.54
N SER A 371 5.12 60.42 46.34
CA SER A 371 4.44 61.71 46.06
C SER A 371 4.98 62.46 44.82
N SER A 372 6.18 62.12 44.36
CA SER A 372 6.79 62.62 43.12
C SER A 372 6.24 61.94 41.85
N LEU A 373 5.41 60.90 41.99
CA LEU A 373 4.84 60.11 40.91
C LEU A 373 3.32 60.30 40.84
N ASP A 374 2.78 60.32 39.63
CA ASP A 374 1.33 60.45 39.38
C ASP A 374 0.55 59.31 40.07
N ARG A 375 -0.22 59.65 41.10
CA ARG A 375 -0.97 58.68 41.89
C ARG A 375 -2.14 58.11 41.09
N PRO A 376 -2.22 56.78 40.85
CA PRO A 376 -3.34 56.17 40.15
C PRO A 376 -4.67 56.35 40.90
N LEU A 377 -5.77 56.44 40.14
CA LEU A 377 -7.12 56.50 40.71
C LEU A 377 -7.45 55.25 41.53
N GLY A 378 -7.89 55.43 42.78
CA GLY A 378 -8.38 54.36 43.66
C GLY A 378 -9.89 54.07 43.51
N GLN A 379 -10.63 54.89 42.77
CA GLN A 379 -12.04 54.70 42.45
C GLN A 379 -12.29 55.06 40.99
N GLN A 380 -13.13 54.30 40.30
CA GLN A 380 -13.61 54.65 38.96
C GLN A 380 -15.09 54.26 38.79
N THR A 381 -15.75 54.87 37.82
CA THR A 381 -17.10 54.47 37.39
C THR A 381 -17.04 53.13 36.65
N CYS A 382 -18.04 52.28 36.87
CA CYS A 382 -18.28 51.07 36.09
C CYS A 382 -19.63 51.22 35.40
N GLN A 383 -19.68 50.89 34.10
CA GLN A 383 -20.91 50.91 33.31
C GLN A 383 -21.23 49.48 32.89
N LEU A 384 -22.25 48.93 33.52
CA LEU A 384 -22.79 47.61 33.22
C LEU A 384 -23.93 47.73 32.21
N LYS A 385 -24.49 46.60 31.79
CA LYS A 385 -25.68 46.56 30.94
C LYS A 385 -26.83 47.33 31.60
N ALA A 386 -27.68 47.98 30.80
CA ALA A 386 -28.91 48.62 31.27
C ALA A 386 -29.73 47.64 32.14
N CYS A 387 -30.40 48.15 33.18
CA CYS A 387 -31.08 47.29 34.15
C CYS A 387 -32.30 46.59 33.55
N GLY A 388 -32.88 47.17 32.51
CA GLY A 388 -34.03 46.64 31.81
C GLY A 388 -35.31 46.83 32.62
N ALA A 389 -36.45 46.62 31.97
CA ALA A 389 -37.72 46.73 32.67
C ALA A 389 -37.88 45.56 33.67
N LYS A 390 -38.24 45.88 34.92
CA LYS A 390 -38.44 44.92 36.00
C LYS A 390 -39.83 45.08 36.60
N TRP A 391 -40.38 43.97 37.13
CA TRP A 391 -41.64 43.99 37.89
C TRP A 391 -41.40 44.54 39.30
N PHE A 392 -42.11 45.62 39.63
CA PHE A 392 -42.21 46.16 40.97
C PHE A 392 -43.61 45.87 41.52
N HIS A 393 -43.70 45.66 42.83
CA HIS A 393 -44.98 45.46 43.50
C HIS A 393 -45.03 46.18 44.85
N THR A 394 -46.23 46.56 45.28
CA THR A 394 -46.45 47.04 46.66
C THR A 394 -46.47 45.86 47.64
N ASP A 395 -46.49 46.18 48.93
CA ASP A 395 -47.00 45.25 49.94
C ASP A 395 -48.49 44.93 49.68
N TRP A 396 -48.97 43.84 50.27
CA TRP A 396 -50.37 43.43 50.19
C TRP A 396 -51.29 44.35 50.99
N SER A 397 -52.49 44.59 50.46
CA SER A 397 -53.57 45.27 51.17
C SER A 397 -53.99 44.53 52.44
N THR A 398 -54.76 45.21 53.28
CA THR A 398 -55.60 44.54 54.28
C THR A 398 -56.55 43.53 53.61
N CYS A 399 -56.93 42.49 54.34
CA CYS A 399 -57.88 41.49 53.85
C CYS A 399 -59.27 42.13 53.63
N SER A 400 -59.93 41.83 52.52
CA SER A 400 -61.23 42.41 52.15
C SER A 400 -62.37 42.10 53.12
N LYS A 401 -62.17 41.13 54.02
CA LYS A 401 -63.01 40.92 55.20
C LYS A 401 -62.15 40.92 56.46
N THR A 402 -62.76 41.30 57.59
CA THR A 402 -62.14 41.22 58.92
C THR A 402 -62.37 39.88 59.61
N CYS A 403 -63.24 39.02 59.05
CA CYS A 403 -63.49 37.66 59.51
C CYS A 403 -64.06 36.79 58.37
N GLU A 404 -63.86 35.46 58.46
CA GLU A 404 -64.42 34.44 57.55
C GLU A 404 -64.15 34.65 56.03
N GLY A 405 -62.90 34.39 55.63
CA GLY A 405 -62.49 34.13 54.23
C GLY A 405 -62.66 35.32 53.27
N GLY A 406 -61.55 35.97 52.92
CA GLY A 406 -61.49 37.08 51.97
C GLY A 406 -60.34 36.96 50.98
N PHE A 407 -59.99 38.08 50.37
CA PHE A 407 -58.84 38.24 49.48
C PHE A 407 -58.11 39.55 49.79
N ARG A 408 -56.80 39.56 49.56
CA ARG A 408 -55.94 40.76 49.61
C ARG A 408 -55.42 41.03 48.21
N VAL A 409 -55.16 42.30 47.91
CA VAL A 409 -54.67 42.76 46.60
C VAL A 409 -53.38 43.56 46.75
N ARG A 410 -52.52 43.55 45.75
CA ARG A 410 -51.34 44.44 45.66
C ARG A 410 -51.26 45.03 44.28
N GLU A 411 -50.67 46.21 44.17
CA GLU A 411 -50.40 46.81 42.87
C GLU A 411 -49.09 46.25 42.30
N VAL A 412 -49.09 45.91 41.02
CA VAL A 412 -47.95 45.35 40.29
C VAL A 412 -47.74 46.19 39.03
N ARG A 413 -46.53 46.72 38.84
CA ARG A 413 -46.18 47.55 37.67
C ARG A 413 -44.83 47.12 37.09
N CYS A 414 -44.76 47.04 35.77
CA CYS A 414 -43.49 46.92 35.07
C CYS A 414 -42.92 48.34 34.89
N LEU A 415 -41.72 48.59 35.40
CA LEU A 415 -41.05 49.89 35.29
C LEU A 415 -39.68 49.72 34.61
N SER A 416 -39.31 50.67 33.74
CA SER A 416 -37.98 50.78 33.14
C SER A 416 -36.99 51.54 34.04
N ASP A 417 -35.73 51.60 33.63
CA ASP A 417 -34.62 52.29 34.31
C ASP A 417 -34.95 53.74 34.73
N ASP A 418 -35.82 54.45 33.98
CA ASP A 418 -36.27 55.83 34.26
C ASP A 418 -37.48 55.92 35.22
N MET A 419 -37.86 54.82 35.90
CA MET A 419 -39.09 54.70 36.72
C MET A 419 -40.40 54.94 35.94
N LEU A 420 -40.37 54.81 34.61
CA LEU A 420 -41.53 54.96 33.74
C LEU A 420 -42.22 53.59 33.51
N PRO A 421 -43.56 53.55 33.34
CA PRO A 421 -44.27 52.34 32.94
C PRO A 421 -43.72 51.77 31.63
N SER A 422 -43.51 50.45 31.59
CA SER A 422 -42.97 49.74 30.43
C SER A 422 -43.72 48.43 30.19
N GLU A 423 -43.70 47.95 28.95
CA GLU A 423 -44.24 46.63 28.56
C GLU A 423 -43.12 45.60 28.33
N ALA A 424 -41.86 45.96 28.59
CA ALA A 424 -40.70 45.11 28.30
C ALA A 424 -40.40 44.05 29.39
N CYS A 425 -41.22 43.93 30.44
CA CYS A 425 -41.10 42.88 31.43
C CYS A 425 -41.71 41.56 30.94
N GLU A 426 -41.06 40.45 31.25
CA GLU A 426 -41.57 39.12 30.89
C GLU A 426 -42.84 38.78 31.68
N GLY A 427 -43.94 38.52 30.97
CA GLY A 427 -45.26 38.30 31.58
C GLY A 427 -45.36 37.05 32.46
N GLN A 428 -44.49 36.06 32.25
CA GLN A 428 -44.41 34.84 33.08
C GLN A 428 -43.90 35.13 34.50
N LEU A 429 -43.13 36.22 34.66
CA LEU A 429 -42.56 36.66 35.94
C LEU A 429 -43.44 37.72 36.64
N ARG A 430 -44.63 38.03 36.10
CA ARG A 430 -45.55 39.01 36.70
C ARG A 430 -46.05 38.48 38.05
N PRO A 431 -45.78 39.19 39.17
CA PRO A 431 -46.32 38.80 40.47
C PRO A 431 -47.86 38.81 40.48
N GLU A 432 -48.48 37.85 41.19
CA GLU A 432 -49.93 37.79 41.33
C GLU A 432 -50.49 39.04 42.04
N GLU A 433 -51.57 39.63 41.53
CA GLU A 433 -52.17 40.87 42.06
C GLU A 433 -53.21 40.62 43.16
N GLN A 434 -53.67 39.37 43.33
CA GLN A 434 -54.70 38.99 44.29
C GLN A 434 -54.39 37.62 44.90
N GLU A 435 -54.52 37.51 46.23
CA GLU A 435 -54.29 36.28 47.00
C GLU A 435 -55.43 36.07 48.01
N PRO A 436 -55.88 34.83 48.27
CA PRO A 436 -56.84 34.54 49.35
C PRO A 436 -56.25 34.84 50.74
N CYS A 437 -57.07 35.35 51.65
CA CYS A 437 -56.70 35.57 53.05
C CYS A 437 -57.77 35.03 54.01
N SER A 438 -57.35 34.41 55.11
CA SER A 438 -58.23 33.76 56.08
C SER A 438 -58.18 34.45 57.46
N PRO A 439 -58.97 35.51 57.67
CA PRO A 439 -59.05 36.24 58.94
C PRO A 439 -59.89 35.51 60.00
N GLU A 440 -59.59 35.78 61.29
CA GLU A 440 -60.20 35.15 62.47
C GLU A 440 -61.73 35.36 62.58
N PRO A 441 -62.50 34.45 63.23
CA PRO A 441 -63.95 34.56 63.35
C PRO A 441 -64.41 35.74 64.24
N CYS A 442 -65.46 36.45 63.80
CA CYS A 442 -65.95 37.68 64.45
C CYS A 442 -66.63 37.46 65.82
N THR A 443 -66.41 38.39 66.77
CA THR A 443 -67.13 38.47 68.06
C THR A 443 -67.70 39.88 68.32
N PRO A 444 -68.91 40.01 68.91
CA PRO A 444 -69.56 41.32 69.13
C PRO A 444 -69.08 42.03 70.42
N GLN A 445 -68.89 43.34 70.33
CA GLN A 445 -68.33 44.21 71.39
C GLN A 445 -69.42 44.92 72.24
N ILE A 446 -69.09 45.28 73.48
CA ILE A 446 -69.93 46.07 74.42
C ILE A 446 -69.12 47.26 74.94
N ASP A 447 -69.75 48.44 74.97
CA ASP A 447 -69.15 49.76 75.22
C ASP A 447 -68.47 49.91 76.62
N GLU A 448 -67.31 50.56 76.66
CA GLU A 448 -66.39 50.62 77.82
C GLU A 448 -66.76 51.68 78.87
N ASN A 449 -67.69 52.59 78.58
CA ASN A 449 -67.89 53.81 79.37
C ASN A 449 -68.73 53.65 80.67
N CYS A 450 -68.88 52.43 81.17
CA CYS A 450 -69.76 52.09 82.29
C CYS A 450 -69.09 51.03 83.20
N ARG A 451 -68.42 51.49 84.28
CA ARG A 451 -67.78 50.65 85.31
C ARG A 451 -68.47 50.77 86.67
N ASP A 452 -68.37 49.73 87.48
CA ASP A 452 -68.89 49.72 88.86
C ASP A 452 -67.92 50.43 89.82
N LYS A 453 -68.46 51.26 90.72
CA LYS A 453 -67.70 52.03 91.71
C LYS A 453 -67.37 51.24 92.98
N TYR A 454 -68.10 50.15 93.25
CA TYR A 454 -67.89 49.29 94.41
C TYR A 454 -67.86 47.81 93.99
N PHE A 455 -66.96 47.03 94.57
CA PHE A 455 -66.81 45.59 94.31
C PHE A 455 -68.04 44.77 94.72
N ASN A 456 -68.85 45.27 95.66
CA ASN A 456 -70.08 44.61 96.13
C ASN A 456 -71.30 44.83 95.21
N CYS A 457 -71.13 45.42 94.01
CA CYS A 457 -72.24 45.78 93.13
C CYS A 457 -73.10 44.60 92.62
N ASN A 458 -72.57 43.37 92.64
CA ASN A 458 -73.38 42.16 92.40
C ASN A 458 -74.49 41.96 93.47
N VAL A 459 -74.26 42.36 94.72
CA VAL A 459 -75.25 42.27 95.80
C VAL A 459 -76.38 43.28 95.57
N VAL A 460 -76.06 44.47 95.05
CA VAL A 460 -77.02 45.52 94.68
C VAL A 460 -77.97 45.04 93.58
N VAL A 461 -77.45 44.27 92.62
CA VAL A 461 -78.24 43.60 91.58
C VAL A 461 -79.13 42.52 92.18
N GLN A 462 -78.59 41.62 93.02
CA GLN A 462 -79.35 40.54 93.66
C GLN A 462 -80.49 41.07 94.55
N ALA A 463 -80.25 42.15 95.30
CA ALA A 463 -81.25 42.84 96.12
C ALA A 463 -82.23 43.71 95.31
N ARG A 464 -82.13 43.74 93.97
CA ARG A 464 -82.95 44.56 93.04
C ARG A 464 -82.91 46.07 93.31
N LEU A 465 -81.83 46.56 93.91
CA LEU A 465 -81.69 47.97 94.30
C LEU A 465 -81.30 48.90 93.13
N CYS A 466 -80.96 48.35 91.95
CA CYS A 466 -80.68 49.08 90.71
C CYS A 466 -81.81 50.00 90.22
N VAL A 467 -83.01 49.93 90.81
CA VAL A 467 -84.13 50.86 90.53
C VAL A 467 -83.84 52.27 91.10
N TYR A 468 -83.11 52.36 92.21
CA TYR A 468 -82.77 53.64 92.83
C TYR A 468 -81.53 54.27 92.18
N ASN A 469 -81.61 55.56 91.85
CA ASN A 469 -80.60 56.27 91.05
C ASN A 469 -79.18 56.26 91.66
N TYR A 470 -79.08 56.26 93.00
CA TYR A 470 -77.80 56.13 93.70
C TYR A 470 -77.09 54.82 93.37
N TYR A 471 -77.81 53.70 93.42
CA TYR A 471 -77.27 52.38 93.09
C TYR A 471 -77.07 52.18 91.60
N LYS A 472 -77.95 52.72 90.75
CA LYS A 472 -77.84 52.65 89.29
C LYS A 472 -76.56 53.33 88.76
N THR A 473 -76.12 54.42 89.39
CA THR A 473 -74.89 55.13 89.03
C THR A 473 -73.65 54.55 89.72
N ALA A 474 -73.75 54.16 91.00
CA ALA A 474 -72.64 53.51 91.71
C ALA A 474 -72.30 52.10 91.17
N CYS A 475 -73.27 51.41 90.58
CA CYS A 475 -73.13 50.05 90.03
C CYS A 475 -73.51 50.01 88.55
N CYS A 476 -72.91 50.90 87.75
CA CYS A 476 -73.23 51.07 86.33
C CYS A 476 -73.11 49.75 85.54
N ALA A 477 -71.96 49.07 85.58
CA ALA A 477 -71.70 47.88 84.77
C ALA A 477 -72.61 46.72 85.17
N SER A 478 -72.73 46.46 86.47
CA SER A 478 -73.55 45.38 87.03
C SER A 478 -75.04 45.61 86.75
N CYS A 479 -75.57 46.81 86.98
CA CYS A 479 -76.97 47.11 86.68
C CYS A 479 -77.25 47.12 85.16
N SER A 480 -76.31 47.59 84.33
CA SER A 480 -76.47 47.62 82.87
C SER A 480 -76.46 46.22 82.25
N ARG A 481 -75.57 45.33 82.72
CA ARG A 481 -75.53 43.91 82.31
C ARG A 481 -76.83 43.15 82.60
N VAL A 482 -77.59 43.55 83.62
CA VAL A 482 -78.91 42.96 83.91
C VAL A 482 -80.02 43.63 83.09
N SER A 483 -79.97 44.94 82.86
CA SER A 483 -80.93 45.61 81.98
C SER A 483 -80.91 45.06 80.53
N GLN A 484 -79.72 44.75 80.00
CA GLN A 484 -79.59 44.10 78.69
C GLN A 484 -80.02 42.61 78.68
N ARG A 485 -80.13 41.97 79.86
CA ARG A 485 -80.62 40.58 79.98
C ARG A 485 -82.14 40.46 80.16
N GLN A 486 -82.88 41.58 80.27
CA GLN A 486 -84.35 41.57 80.19
C GLN A 486 -84.93 42.75 79.39
N PRO A 487 -85.09 42.55 78.08
CA PRO A 487 -86.31 42.94 77.38
C PRO A 487 -87.03 41.69 76.83
N GLY A 488 -87.67 40.94 77.73
CA GLY A 488 -88.52 39.79 77.37
C GLY A 488 -89.61 39.62 78.42
N PHE A 489 -90.88 39.73 78.00
CA PHE A 489 -92.11 39.73 78.82
C PHE A 489 -92.39 40.95 79.71
N ARG A 490 -93.08 41.94 79.13
CA ARG A 490 -94.55 42.05 79.30
C ARG A 490 -95.16 42.84 78.14
N GLY A 491 -96.00 42.19 77.35
CA GLY A 491 -96.63 42.78 76.17
C GLY A 491 -97.85 43.65 76.49
N ARG A 492 -98.52 44.13 75.43
CA ARG A 492 -99.83 44.76 75.51
C ARG A 492 -100.64 44.51 74.23
N ARG A 493 -101.85 43.99 74.46
CA ARG A 493 -103.08 44.09 73.66
C ARG A 493 -103.02 43.63 72.20
#